data_AF-A0A8T7LBN1-F1
#
_entry.id   AF-A0A8T7LBN1-F1
#
_cell.length_a   1.000
_cell.length_b   1.000
_cell.length_c   1.000
_cell.angle_alpha   90.00
_cell.angle_beta   90.00
_cell.angle_gamma   90.00
#
_symmetry.space_group_name_H-M   'P 1'
#
loop_
_entity.id
_entity.type
_entity.pdbx_description
1 polymer ?
#
loop_
_entity_poly.entity_id
_entity_poly.type
_entity_poly.pdbx_seq_one_letter_code
_entity_poly.pdbx_strand_id
1 'polypeptide(L)' 'MTVIRSFVDTGSDAFRANAAAYALLLDDLRARLLETYAGGPPEARSRHVARGKQMPR' A
#
# COMPACT_ATOMS: atom_id res chain seq x y z
N MET A 1 8.10 18.18 -27.15
CA MET A 1 7.38 17.82 -25.91
C MET A 1 6.95 19.10 -25.22
N THR A 2 5.65 19.25 -24.96
CA THR A 2 5.11 20.37 -24.18
C THR A 2 5.28 20.08 -22.70
N VAL A 3 6.01 20.95 -21.99
CA VAL A 3 6.24 20.82 -20.55
C VAL A 3 5.04 21.37 -19.80
N ILE A 4 4.49 20.59 -18.86
CA ILE A 4 3.47 21.07 -17.92
C ILE A 4 4.19 21.75 -16.76
N ARG A 5 3.88 23.02 -16.51
CA ARG A 5 4.38 23.74 -15.34
C ARG A 5 3.45 23.50 -14.16
N SER A 6 3.99 22.93 -13.08
CA SER A 6 3.25 22.85 -11.82
C SER A 6 3.16 24.23 -11.17
N PHE A 7 1.97 24.59 -10.70
CA PHE A 7 1.72 25.79 -9.89
C PHE A 7 1.54 25.45 -8.40
N VAL A 8 1.77 24.19 -8.02
CA VAL A 8 1.64 23.74 -6.64
C VAL A 8 2.84 24.22 -5.83
N ASP A 9 2.58 24.96 -4.75
CA ASP A 9 3.58 25.31 -3.76
C ASP A 9 3.75 24.19 -2.73
N THR A 10 4.82 23.41 -2.89
CA THR A 10 5.18 22.31 -1.98
C THR A 10 5.63 22.77 -0.59
N GLY A 11 5.95 24.06 -0.43
CA GLY A 11 6.30 24.68 0.85
C GLY A 11 5.10 25.26 1.61
N SER A 12 3.90 25.24 1.04
CA SER A 12 2.69 25.76 1.68
C SER A 12 2.16 24.86 2.79
N ASP A 13 1.46 25.45 3.77
CA ASP A 13 0.75 24.69 4.81
C ASP A 13 -0.35 23.81 4.22
N ALA A 14 -1.04 24.28 3.19
CA ALA A 14 -2.07 23.52 2.49
C ALA A 14 -1.49 22.24 1.86
N PHE A 15 -0.31 22.34 1.23
CA PHE A 15 0.38 21.16 0.70
C PHE A 15 0.77 20.18 1.80
N ARG A 16 1.34 20.68 2.92
CA ARG A 16 1.67 19.83 4.07
C ARG A 16 0.46 19.10 4.65
N ALA A 17 -0.66 19.80 4.81
CA ALA A 17 -1.91 19.22 5.32
C ALA A 17 -2.43 18.12 4.39
N ASN A 18 -2.43 18.38 3.07
CA ASN A 18 -2.84 17.38 2.07
C ASN A 18 -1.90 16.17 2.07
N ALA A 19 -0.59 16.39 2.13
CA ALA A 19 0.40 15.32 2.18
C ALA A 19 0.23 14.45 3.43
N ALA A 20 -0.02 15.05 4.58
CA ALA A 20 -0.28 14.33 5.84
C ALA A 20 -1.57 13.49 5.76
N ALA A 21 -2.66 14.07 5.24
CA ALA A 21 -3.92 13.35 5.06
C ALA A 21 -3.75 12.15 4.09
N TYR A 22 -3.00 12.34 3.00
CA TYR A 22 -2.74 11.28 2.03
C TYR A 22 -1.83 10.18 2.60
N ALA A 23 -0.85 10.53 3.44
CA ALA A 23 0.01 9.56 4.10
C ALA A 23 -0.79 8.59 4.98
N LEU A 24 -1.80 9.08 5.71
CA LEU A 24 -2.68 8.22 6.51
C LEU A 24 -3.46 7.22 5.65
N LEU A 25 -3.94 7.64 4.48
CA LEU A 25 -4.63 6.75 3.54
C LEU A 25 -3.68 5.69 2.97
N LEU A 26 -2.44 6.06 2.67
CA LEU A 26 -1.43 5.12 2.19
C LEU A 26 -1.09 4.08 3.25
N ASP A 27 -1.01 4.47 4.52
CA ASP A 27 -0.71 3.55 5.60
C ASP A 27 -1.85 2.55 5.83
N ASP A 28 -3.11 2.99 5.80
CA ASP A 28 -4.27 2.09 5.83
C ASP A 28 -4.29 1.14 4.62
N LEU A 29 -4.05 1.67 3.41
CA LEU A 29 -3.97 0.85 2.20
C LEU A 29 -2.88 -0.23 2.31
N ARG A 30 -1.69 0.14 2.80
CA ARG A 30 -0.58 -0.80 3.00
C ARG A 30 -0.93 -1.89 4.01
N ALA A 31 -1.58 -1.53 5.12
CA ALA A 31 -2.02 -2.50 6.11
C ALA A 31 -2.98 -3.53 5.51
N ARG A 32 -4.01 -3.07 4.77
CA ARG A 32 -4.97 -3.96 4.10
C ARG A 32 -4.36 -4.81 3.00
N LEU A 33 -3.38 -4.26 2.27
CA LEU A 33 -2.64 -5.03 1.28
C LEU A 33 -1.85 -6.14 1.95
N LEU A 34 -1.17 -5.88 3.07
CA LEU A 34 -0.45 -6.92 3.83
C LEU A 34 -1.39 -8.04 4.31
N GLU A 35 -2.59 -7.70 4.77
CA GLU A 35 -3.61 -8.69 5.12
C GLU A 35 -4.03 -9.52 3.90
N THR A 36 -4.20 -8.88 2.74
CA THR A 36 -4.59 -9.58 1.50
C THR A 36 -3.46 -10.48 0.99
N TYR A 37 -2.21 -9.99 0.98
CA TYR A 37 -1.01 -10.75 0.63
C TYR A 37 -0.76 -11.93 1.58
N ALA A 38 -1.28 -11.87 2.80
CA ALA A 38 -1.22 -13.01 3.70
C ALA A 38 -1.90 -14.24 3.08
N GLY A 39 -2.91 -14.06 2.21
CA GLY A 39 -3.62 -15.13 1.52
C GLY A 39 -4.68 -15.80 2.40
N GLY A 40 -4.87 -17.10 2.24
CA GLY A 40 -5.87 -17.85 2.99
C GLY A 40 -5.61 -17.90 4.51
N PRO A 41 -6.56 -18.46 5.30
CA PRO A 41 -6.40 -18.62 6.73
C PRO A 41 -5.08 -19.32 7.11
N PRO A 42 -4.46 -19.01 8.27
CA PRO A 42 -3.16 -19.55 8.68
C PRO A 42 -3.02 -21.08 8.52
N GLU A 43 -4.08 -21.82 8.85
CA GLU A 43 -4.12 -23.28 8.74
C GLU A 43 -4.09 -23.78 7.28
N ALA A 44 -4.77 -23.07 6.37
CA ALA A 44 -4.73 -23.42 4.95
C ALA A 44 -3.32 -23.18 4.37
N ARG A 45 -2.66 -22.10 4.80
CA ARG A 45 -1.29 -21.77 4.38
C ARG A 45 -0.28 -22.79 4.88
N SER A 46 -0.36 -23.15 6.16
CA SER A 46 0.54 -24.16 6.73
C SER A 46 0.38 -25.51 6.03
N ARG A 47 -0.85 -25.92 5.69
CA ARG A 47 -1.10 -27.14 4.90
C ARG A 47 -0.57 -27.04 3.47
N HIS A 48 -0.68 -25.88 2.82
CA HIS A 48 -0.14 -25.67 1.47
C HIS A 48 1.38 -25.79 1.45
N VAL A 49 2.05 -25.14 2.41
CA VAL A 49 3.52 -25.20 2.58
C VAL A 49 3.99 -26.59 2.99
N ALA A 50 3.30 -27.26 3.93
CA ALA A 50 3.62 -28.63 4.34
C ALA A 50 3.54 -29.65 3.19
N ARG A 51 2.76 -29.35 2.15
CA ARG A 51 2.67 -30.15 0.91
C ARG A 51 3.76 -29.80 -0.12
N GLY A 52 4.73 -28.97 0.25
CA GLY A 52 5.82 -28.51 -0.63
C GLY A 52 5.36 -27.56 -1.73
N LYS A 53 4.16 -26.97 -1.62
CA LYS A 53 3.61 -26.08 -2.65
C LYS A 53 3.99 -24.63 -2.36
N GLN A 54 4.36 -23.91 -3.41
CA GLN A 54 4.64 -22.47 -3.33
C GLN A 54 3.34 -21.68 -3.18
N MET A 55 3.32 -20.69 -2.29
CA MET A 55 2.18 -19.80 -2.08
C MET A 55 1.91 -18.95 -3.34
N PRO A 56 0.63 -18.73 -3.72
CA PRO A 56 0.26 -17.61 -4.58
C PRO A 56 0.63 -16.32 -3.85
N ARG A 57 1.24 -15.37 -4.57
CA ARG A 57 1.92 -14.18 -4.01
C ARG A 57 1.10 -13.43 -2.97
#